data_AF-A0A672NTA3-F1
#
_entry.id   AF-A0A672NTA3-F1
#
_cell.length_a   1.000
_cell.length_b   1.000
_cell.length_c   1.000
_cell.angle_alpha   90.00
_cell.angle_beta   90.00
_cell.angle_gamma   90.00
#
_symmetry.space_group_name_H-M   'P 1'
#
loop_
_entity.id
_entity.type
_entity.pdbx_description
1 polymer ?
#
loop_
_entity_poly.entity_id
_entity_poly.type
_entity_poly.pdbx_seq_one_letter_code
_entity_poly.pdbx_strand_id
1 'polypeptide(L)'
;GSSKKKEPCIFSEVGCPFKVGLLTTAPVCMLIMMYYIVLYRVLYSAETFRYLSHIYLFILNVVLGDKLKEHESCSHVGHLQLLLDVTRALQRTLNSPPERGHHESPDLLQPGQCGASLTSQSEGEIETDGGDPGVSDKALSLHDDQAELAVGQQLDILQQRVQVMENIISALNREVEKTQFSVVVLERDDYNSQQLIQHLETKVAEQQQRLVGKDIHITSLQQCISAQQDVSYDGTFLWRLCDVSQRLREAASGQKISQYSSAFYTARYGFKVCMRLYLNGDGVGKGTHISLFFVIMKGEYDPILPWPFRYKVTFFLIDQNQREHVIDAFRPDLSSASFHRPTSDMNVASGCPLFFPLGKLRSPKHAYCKDDTIYIKCVVDTST
;
A
#
# COMPACT_ATOMS: atom_id res chain seq x y z
N GLY A 1 40.04 4.68 25.89
CA GLY A 1 39.61 4.74 24.48
C GLY A 1 38.11 4.98 24.45
N SER A 2 37.67 6.13 23.95
CA SER A 2 36.24 6.46 23.87
C SER A 2 35.60 5.78 22.67
N SER A 3 34.57 4.97 22.92
CA SER A 3 33.84 4.21 21.91
C SER A 3 32.99 5.17 21.07
N LYS A 4 33.40 5.40 19.81
CA LYS A 4 32.67 6.24 18.85
C LYS A 4 31.39 5.53 18.43
N LYS A 5 30.20 6.00 18.86
CA LYS A 5 28.93 5.58 18.25
C LYS A 5 28.92 6.05 16.79
N LYS A 6 28.96 5.11 15.85
CA LYS A 6 28.78 5.35 14.41
C LYS A 6 27.42 4.82 14.01
N GLU A 7 26.65 5.58 13.26
CA GLU A 7 25.40 5.10 12.67
C GLU A 7 25.72 4.37 11.35
N PRO A 8 25.35 3.08 11.23
CA PRO A 8 25.57 2.30 10.02
C PRO A 8 24.45 2.53 8.99
N CYS A 9 24.77 2.31 7.71
CA CYS A 9 23.76 2.25 6.66
C CYS A 9 22.75 1.12 6.91
N ILE A 10 21.50 1.29 6.47
CA ILE A 10 20.45 0.27 6.54
C ILE A 10 20.82 -1.03 5.79
N PHE A 11 21.74 -0.98 4.82
CA PHE A 11 22.28 -2.15 4.11
C PHE A 11 23.55 -2.74 4.75
N SER A 12 23.89 -2.35 5.98
CA SER A 12 25.06 -2.88 6.68
C SER A 12 24.97 -4.38 6.97
N GLU A 13 23.77 -4.92 7.16
CA GLU A 13 23.52 -6.36 7.36
C GLU A 13 23.80 -7.20 6.10
N VAL A 14 23.71 -6.58 4.92
CA VAL A 14 24.07 -7.20 3.63
C VAL A 14 25.46 -6.79 3.14
N GLY A 15 26.30 -6.26 4.04
CA GLY A 15 27.73 -6.05 3.80
C GLY A 15 28.15 -4.63 3.40
N CYS A 16 27.29 -3.62 3.47
CA CYS A 16 27.70 -2.24 3.20
C CYS A 16 28.66 -1.72 4.31
N PRO A 17 29.92 -1.32 3.98
CA PRO A 17 30.89 -0.90 4.98
C PRO A 17 30.72 0.56 5.46
N PHE A 18 29.73 1.29 4.90
CA PHE A 18 29.55 2.71 5.17
C PHE A 18 29.05 2.97 6.60
N LYS A 19 29.81 3.80 7.33
CA LYS A 19 29.50 4.23 8.70
C LYS A 19 29.84 5.70 8.85
N VAL A 20 28.87 6.52 9.28
CA VAL A 20 29.11 7.95 9.53
C VAL A 20 29.68 8.12 10.94
N GLY A 21 30.85 8.76 11.05
CA GLY A 21 31.48 9.07 12.33
C GLY A 21 31.18 10.49 12.77
N LEU A 22 30.88 10.70 14.06
CA LEU A 22 30.87 12.04 14.68
C LEU A 22 32.22 12.73 14.40
N LEU A 23 32.20 13.87 13.70
CA LEU A 23 33.40 14.65 13.42
C LEU A 23 34.06 15.09 14.73
N THR A 24 35.37 14.86 14.83
CA THR A 24 36.24 15.21 15.96
C THR A 24 36.46 16.72 16.13
N THR A 25 35.86 17.56 15.29
CA THR A 25 35.82 19.03 15.43
C THR A 25 34.61 19.53 16.21
N ALA A 26 33.57 18.70 16.36
CA ALA A 26 32.38 19.02 17.14
C ALA A 26 32.71 19.44 18.59
N PRO A 27 33.64 18.81 19.34
CA PRO A 27 33.90 19.19 20.73
C PRO A 27 34.42 20.63 20.88
N VAL A 28 35.20 21.13 19.93
CA VAL A 28 35.78 22.48 19.98
C VAL A 28 34.72 23.54 19.65
N CYS A 29 33.91 23.31 18.61
CA CYS A 29 32.76 24.15 18.31
C CYS A 29 31.68 24.09 19.40
N MET A 30 31.52 22.93 20.04
CA MET A 30 30.64 22.70 21.19
C MET A 30 31.06 23.49 22.42
N LEU A 31 32.36 23.51 22.74
CA LEU A 31 32.91 24.29 23.84
C LEU A 31 32.75 25.80 23.60
N ILE A 32 33.01 26.26 22.37
CA ILE A 32 32.83 27.67 21.99
C ILE A 32 31.34 28.07 22.04
N MET A 33 30.45 27.22 21.55
CA MET A 33 29.00 27.48 21.61
C MET A 33 28.42 27.35 23.03
N MET A 34 28.89 26.41 23.85
CA MET A 34 28.50 26.33 25.27
C MET A 34 28.99 27.55 26.05
N TYR A 35 30.18 28.07 25.75
CA TYR A 35 30.66 29.33 26.32
C TYR A 35 29.73 30.50 25.96
N TYR A 36 29.30 30.60 24.70
CA TYR A 36 28.32 31.60 24.26
C TYR A 36 26.93 31.41 24.88
N ILE A 37 26.44 30.18 25.02
CA ILE A 37 25.16 29.86 25.66
C ILE A 37 25.19 30.24 27.16
N VAL A 38 26.29 29.95 27.86
CA VAL A 38 26.47 30.33 29.28
C VAL A 38 26.58 31.85 29.44
N LEU A 39 27.31 32.53 28.56
CA LEU A 39 27.40 33.99 28.52
C LEU A 39 26.01 34.63 28.28
N TYR A 40 25.19 34.04 27.40
CA TYR A 40 23.82 34.49 27.13
C TYR A 40 22.83 34.16 28.27
N ARG A 41 23.05 33.07 29.02
CA ARG A 41 22.25 32.69 30.20
C ARG A 41 22.33 33.71 31.34
N VAL A 42 23.40 34.50 31.38
CA VAL A 42 23.61 35.59 32.34
C VAL A 42 22.92 36.89 31.89
N LEU A 43 22.61 37.04 30.58
CA LEU A 43 22.17 38.32 30.00
C LEU A 43 20.71 38.35 29.49
N TYR A 44 20.04 37.23 29.17
CA TYR A 44 18.67 37.24 28.61
C TYR A 44 17.76 36.05 29.02
N SER A 45 16.43 36.25 28.83
CA SER A 45 15.27 35.41 29.23
C SER A 45 15.32 33.91 28.86
N ALA A 46 14.66 33.07 29.67
CA ALA A 46 14.59 31.61 29.55
C ALA A 46 14.00 31.08 28.21
N GLU A 47 13.23 31.88 27.47
CA GLU A 47 12.68 31.48 26.17
C GLU A 47 13.75 31.43 25.06
N THR A 48 14.76 32.30 25.12
CA THR A 48 15.85 32.35 24.14
C THR A 48 16.70 31.08 24.20
N PHE A 49 16.83 30.47 25.40
CA PHE A 49 17.53 29.21 25.62
C PHE A 49 16.84 28.00 24.95
N ARG A 50 15.50 27.91 25.01
CA ARG A 50 14.77 26.84 24.30
C ARG A 50 14.95 26.95 22.79
N TYR A 51 14.96 28.17 22.27
CA TYR A 51 15.11 28.43 20.84
C TYR A 51 16.49 28.03 20.33
N LEU A 52 17.55 28.43 21.03
CA LEU A 52 18.94 28.07 20.70
C LEU A 52 19.21 26.56 20.84
N SER A 53 18.60 25.88 21.83
CA SER A 53 18.68 24.42 21.99
C SER A 53 18.01 23.67 20.82
N HIS A 54 16.86 24.16 20.35
CA HIS A 54 16.20 23.58 19.17
C HIS A 54 17.00 23.80 17.88
N ILE A 55 17.60 24.97 17.70
CA ILE A 55 18.48 25.25 16.54
C ILE A 55 19.72 24.34 16.59
N TYR A 56 20.31 24.13 17.77
CA TYR A 56 21.42 23.22 17.96
C TYR A 56 21.06 21.77 17.60
N LEU A 57 19.91 21.26 18.07
CA LEU A 57 19.42 19.92 17.75
C LEU A 57 19.09 19.76 16.26
N PHE A 58 18.62 20.83 15.62
CA PHE A 58 18.33 20.87 14.19
C PHE A 58 19.62 20.82 13.36
N ILE A 59 20.63 21.62 13.69
CA ILE A 59 21.92 21.62 13.00
C ILE A 59 22.63 20.28 13.16
N LEU A 60 22.56 19.65 14.34
CA LEU A 60 23.13 18.32 14.58
C LEU A 60 22.48 17.25 13.69
N ASN A 61 21.15 17.28 13.56
CA ASN A 61 20.40 16.33 12.74
C ASN A 61 20.57 16.55 11.23
N VAL A 62 20.64 17.82 10.78
CA VAL A 62 20.80 18.16 9.36
C VAL A 62 22.20 17.76 8.88
N VAL A 63 23.26 18.11 9.60
CA VAL A 63 24.64 17.85 9.13
C VAL A 63 25.01 16.35 9.14
N LEU A 64 24.49 15.57 10.10
CA LEU A 64 24.74 14.13 10.19
C LEU A 64 23.77 13.32 9.31
N GLY A 65 22.50 13.71 9.27
CA GLY A 65 21.45 13.03 8.50
C GLY A 65 21.60 13.22 6.99
N ASP A 66 22.07 14.38 6.54
CA ASP A 66 22.20 14.65 5.10
C ASP A 66 23.28 13.78 4.45
N LYS A 67 24.40 13.50 5.13
CA LYS A 67 25.44 12.63 4.58
C LYS A 67 25.03 11.16 4.47
N LEU A 68 24.18 10.68 5.39
CA LEU A 68 23.63 9.32 5.30
C LEU A 68 22.59 9.25 4.18
N LYS A 69 21.72 10.26 4.07
CA LYS A 69 20.71 10.36 3.01
C LYS A 69 21.33 10.53 1.62
N GLU A 70 22.42 11.28 1.50
CA GLU A 70 23.17 11.45 0.25
C GLU A 70 23.91 10.15 -0.15
N HIS A 71 24.45 9.41 0.83
CA HIS A 71 24.97 8.07 0.56
C HIS A 71 23.88 7.11 0.10
N GLU A 72 22.71 7.13 0.73
CA GLU A 72 21.55 6.31 0.34
C GLU A 72 21.07 6.66 -1.08
N SER A 73 21.03 7.94 -1.46
CA SER A 73 20.59 8.39 -2.77
C SER A 73 21.60 8.14 -3.90
N CYS A 74 22.89 8.05 -3.58
CA CYS A 74 23.94 7.84 -4.59
C CYS A 74 24.46 6.39 -4.67
N SER A 75 24.17 5.54 -3.68
CA SER A 75 24.74 4.17 -3.59
C SER A 75 23.78 3.06 -4.02
N HIS A 76 22.65 3.40 -4.65
CA HIS A 76 21.62 2.45 -5.09
C HIS A 76 22.19 1.29 -5.93
N VAL A 77 23.09 1.58 -6.88
CA VAL A 77 23.70 0.57 -7.75
C VAL A 77 24.58 -0.40 -6.95
N GLY A 78 25.36 0.10 -5.98
CA GLY A 78 26.18 -0.72 -5.10
C GLY A 78 25.33 -1.60 -4.18
N HIS A 79 24.25 -1.06 -3.62
CA HIS A 79 23.31 -1.82 -2.78
C HIS A 79 22.56 -2.90 -3.57
N LEU A 80 22.15 -2.60 -4.81
CA LEU A 80 21.53 -3.59 -5.71
C LEU A 80 22.49 -4.74 -6.04
N GLN A 81 23.78 -4.46 -6.22
CA GLN A 81 24.80 -5.49 -6.46
C GLN A 81 25.00 -6.39 -5.23
N LEU A 82 25.07 -5.81 -4.03
CA LEU A 82 25.17 -6.58 -2.78
C LEU A 82 23.95 -7.50 -2.58
N LEU A 83 22.74 -6.99 -2.83
CA LEU A 83 21.51 -7.79 -2.78
C LEU A 83 21.49 -8.90 -3.84
N LEU A 84 21.97 -8.63 -5.06
CA LEU A 84 22.13 -9.63 -6.11
C LEU A 84 23.09 -10.74 -5.71
N ASP A 85 24.19 -10.42 -5.03
CA ASP A 85 25.16 -11.42 -4.59
C ASP A 85 24.63 -12.28 -3.44
N VAL A 86 23.87 -11.70 -2.50
CA VAL A 86 23.11 -12.44 -1.49
C VAL A 86 22.07 -13.36 -2.14
N THR A 87 21.34 -12.86 -3.14
CA THR A 87 20.32 -13.63 -3.87
C THR A 87 20.95 -14.80 -4.64
N ARG A 88 22.09 -14.59 -5.29
CA ARG A 88 22.85 -15.65 -5.96
C ARG A 88 23.40 -16.67 -4.98
N ALA A 89 23.87 -16.23 -3.81
CA ALA A 89 24.32 -17.15 -2.75
C ALA A 89 23.16 -18.03 -2.28
N LEU A 90 21.99 -17.45 -2.00
CA LEU A 90 20.77 -18.20 -1.66
C LEU A 90 20.33 -19.16 -2.77
N GLN A 91 20.38 -18.74 -4.03
CA GLN A 91 20.08 -19.62 -5.17
C GLN A 91 21.07 -20.78 -5.29
N ARG A 92 22.36 -20.59 -4.98
CA ARG A 92 23.33 -21.70 -4.96
C ARG A 92 23.04 -22.70 -3.83
N THR A 93 22.58 -22.21 -2.67
CA THR A 93 22.16 -23.08 -1.55
C THR A 93 20.85 -23.82 -1.85
N LEU A 94 19.95 -23.22 -2.63
CA LEU A 94 18.70 -23.86 -3.07
C LEU A 94 18.89 -24.83 -4.25
N ASN A 95 19.94 -24.64 -5.06
CA ASN A 95 20.23 -25.44 -6.24
C ASN A 95 21.31 -26.51 -6.02
N SER A 96 21.85 -26.67 -4.81
CA SER A 96 22.74 -27.78 -4.49
C SER A 96 21.93 -29.09 -4.39
N PRO A 97 22.35 -30.20 -5.04
CA PRO A 97 21.70 -31.49 -4.84
C PRO A 97 21.91 -31.95 -3.38
N PRO A 98 20.96 -32.69 -2.80
CA PRO A 98 21.16 -33.27 -1.47
C PRO A 98 22.35 -34.23 -1.53
N GLU A 99 23.32 -34.04 -0.64
CA GLU A 99 24.35 -35.06 -0.40
C GLU A 99 23.65 -36.37 0.00
N ARG A 100 23.98 -37.46 -0.72
CA ARG A 100 23.50 -38.82 -0.43
C ARG A 100 23.95 -39.24 0.97
N GLY A 101 23.06 -39.13 1.94
CA GLY A 101 22.99 -40.03 3.08
C GLY A 101 21.94 -41.10 2.77
N HIS A 102 22.40 -42.34 2.60
CA HIS A 102 21.58 -43.51 2.30
C HIS A 102 20.41 -43.68 3.29
N HIS A 103 19.20 -43.94 2.78
CA HIS A 103 18.40 -45.12 3.18
C HIS A 103 17.19 -45.29 2.26
N GLU A 104 17.02 -46.53 1.79
CA GLU A 104 16.05 -46.98 0.79
C GLU A 104 14.59 -46.88 1.25
N SER A 105 13.73 -46.44 0.33
CA SER A 105 12.27 -46.61 0.34
C SER A 105 11.90 -48.00 -0.23
N PRO A 106 10.61 -48.42 -0.19
CA PRO A 106 9.78 -48.11 -1.35
C PRO A 106 8.32 -47.72 -1.07
N ASP A 107 7.93 -46.69 -1.83
CA ASP A 107 6.67 -46.34 -2.50
C ASP A 107 5.31 -46.86 -2.01
N LEU A 108 4.46 -45.85 -1.74
CA LEU A 108 3.01 -45.91 -1.68
C LEU A 108 2.41 -45.53 -3.05
N LEU A 109 1.34 -46.26 -3.36
CA LEU A 109 0.52 -46.23 -4.58
C LEU A 109 -0.17 -44.89 -4.85
N GLN A 110 -0.40 -44.60 -6.13
CA GLN A 110 -1.54 -43.78 -6.59
C GLN A 110 -2.70 -44.67 -7.08
N PRO A 111 -3.95 -44.15 -7.08
CA PRO A 111 -5.16 -44.96 -7.18
C PRO A 111 -5.80 -44.94 -8.58
N GLY A 112 -6.46 -46.04 -8.95
CA GLY A 112 -7.68 -45.98 -9.76
C GLY A 112 -7.81 -46.92 -10.98
N GLN A 113 -8.85 -47.77 -10.88
CA GLN A 113 -9.79 -48.21 -11.93
C GLN A 113 -9.67 -49.58 -12.63
N CYS A 114 -10.88 -50.14 -12.77
CA CYS A 114 -11.39 -51.16 -13.68
C CYS A 114 -11.36 -52.65 -13.28
N GLY A 115 -12.54 -53.17 -12.91
CA GLY A 115 -13.31 -54.02 -13.84
C GLY A 115 -13.19 -55.54 -13.74
N ALA A 116 -14.20 -56.13 -13.08
CA ALA A 116 -14.94 -57.37 -13.44
C ALA A 116 -14.21 -58.72 -13.58
N SER A 117 -14.57 -59.69 -12.72
CA SER A 117 -15.44 -60.84 -13.04
C SER A 117 -15.24 -62.04 -12.10
N LEU A 118 -16.36 -62.56 -11.57
CA LEU A 118 -16.74 -63.99 -11.44
C LEU A 118 -15.78 -64.93 -10.65
N THR A 119 -16.17 -65.84 -9.76
CA THR A 119 -17.40 -66.64 -9.58
C THR A 119 -17.26 -67.48 -8.29
N SER A 120 -18.38 -67.72 -7.58
CA SER A 120 -18.85 -69.00 -6.97
C SER A 120 -17.83 -69.94 -6.28
N GLN A 121 -18.01 -70.51 -5.10
CA GLN A 121 -19.16 -71.23 -4.54
C GLN A 121 -18.95 -71.39 -3.02
N SER A 122 -20.05 -71.30 -2.28
CA SER A 122 -20.23 -71.85 -0.94
C SER A 122 -21.11 -73.07 -1.12
N GLU A 123 -20.71 -74.23 -0.60
CA GLU A 123 -21.62 -75.30 -0.17
C GLU A 123 -20.83 -76.46 0.48
N GLY A 124 -21.41 -77.05 1.52
CA GLY A 124 -21.03 -78.40 1.96
C GLY A 124 -20.99 -78.64 3.48
N GLU A 125 -22.14 -78.58 4.14
CA GLU A 125 -22.43 -79.44 5.31
C GLU A 125 -22.70 -80.86 4.82
N ILE A 126 -22.13 -81.90 5.44
CA ILE A 126 -22.63 -83.28 5.36
C ILE A 126 -22.47 -84.01 6.71
N GLU A 127 -23.64 -84.25 7.30
CA GLU A 127 -24.21 -85.47 7.89
C GLU A 127 -23.43 -86.34 8.89
N THR A 128 -24.11 -86.50 10.02
CA THR A 128 -24.13 -87.63 10.96
C THR A 128 -24.74 -88.87 10.32
N ASP A 129 -24.09 -90.04 10.44
CA ASP A 129 -24.74 -91.34 10.25
C ASP A 129 -24.48 -92.24 11.46
N GLY A 130 -25.55 -92.88 11.92
CA GLY A 130 -25.57 -93.81 13.05
C GLY A 130 -25.71 -95.24 12.54
N GLY A 131 -24.80 -96.11 12.99
CA GLY A 131 -24.89 -97.55 12.76
C GLY A 131 -24.28 -98.33 13.92
N ASP A 132 -25.13 -98.90 14.76
CA ASP A 132 -24.84 -100.02 15.66
C ASP A 132 -24.87 -101.32 14.81
N PRO A 133 -24.00 -102.32 15.05
CA PRO A 133 -24.35 -103.34 16.04
C PRO A 133 -23.16 -103.91 16.85
N GLY A 134 -23.33 -103.96 18.17
CA GLY A 134 -23.26 -105.20 18.95
C GLY A 134 -21.91 -105.93 19.14
N VAL A 135 -21.36 -105.75 20.35
CA VAL A 135 -20.72 -106.75 21.26
C VAL A 135 -19.56 -107.62 20.73
N SER A 136 -18.33 -107.40 21.25
CA SER A 136 -17.59 -108.39 22.06
C SER A 136 -16.28 -107.83 22.64
N ASP A 137 -15.90 -108.37 23.79
CA ASP A 137 -14.85 -107.97 24.72
C ASP A 137 -13.39 -108.11 24.23
N LYS A 138 -12.52 -107.32 24.88
CA LYS A 138 -11.07 -107.52 25.17
C LYS A 138 -10.03 -107.39 24.04
N ALA A 139 -9.31 -106.25 24.04
CA ALA A 139 -7.84 -106.12 23.93
C ALA A 139 -7.46 -104.61 23.75
N LEU A 140 -7.49 -103.77 24.79
CA LEU A 140 -6.34 -103.30 25.59
C LEU A 140 -4.98 -103.13 24.86
N SER A 141 -4.60 -101.85 24.64
CA SER A 141 -3.50 -101.20 25.39
C SER A 141 -2.08 -101.10 24.81
N LEU A 142 -1.83 -101.23 23.49
CA LEU A 142 -0.46 -101.04 22.95
C LEU A 142 -0.33 -100.17 21.67
N HIS A 143 -1.42 -99.65 21.12
CA HIS A 143 -1.39 -98.64 20.05
C HIS A 143 -1.59 -97.20 20.55
N ASP A 144 -2.01 -97.05 21.82
CA ASP A 144 -2.38 -95.78 22.45
C ASP A 144 -1.14 -94.93 22.79
N ASP A 145 -0.09 -95.56 23.34
CA ASP A 145 1.10 -94.86 23.84
C ASP A 145 1.91 -94.14 22.74
N GLN A 146 1.90 -94.67 21.51
CA GLN A 146 2.65 -94.09 20.38
C GLN A 146 1.85 -92.99 19.67
N ALA A 147 0.52 -93.06 19.71
CA ALA A 147 -0.38 -92.00 19.25
C ALA A 147 -0.43 -90.85 20.26
N GLU A 148 -0.46 -91.13 21.56
CA GLU A 148 -0.37 -90.12 22.64
C GLU A 148 0.91 -89.29 22.55
N LEU A 149 2.07 -89.93 22.30
CA LEU A 149 3.35 -89.23 22.19
C LEU A 149 3.40 -88.28 20.98
N ALA A 150 2.85 -88.70 19.82
CA ALA A 150 2.80 -87.89 18.60
C ALA A 150 1.82 -86.71 18.75
N VAL A 151 0.67 -86.94 19.40
CA VAL A 151 -0.30 -85.88 19.73
C VAL A 151 0.29 -84.88 20.72
N GLY A 152 1.07 -85.35 21.72
CA GLY A 152 1.79 -84.48 22.66
C GLY A 152 2.81 -83.58 21.99
N GLN A 153 3.61 -84.09 21.05
CA GLN A 153 4.56 -83.28 20.28
C GLN A 153 3.87 -82.23 19.40
N GLN A 154 2.72 -82.58 18.80
CA GLN A 154 1.94 -81.66 17.99
C GLN A 154 1.24 -80.58 18.83
N LEU A 155 0.84 -80.92 20.06
CA LEU A 155 0.33 -79.99 21.06
C LEU A 155 1.41 -78.99 21.48
N ASP A 156 2.63 -79.44 21.75
CA ASP A 156 3.76 -78.57 22.10
C ASP A 156 4.11 -77.58 20.96
N ILE A 157 4.13 -78.05 19.71
CA ILE A 157 4.35 -77.19 18.53
C ILE A 157 3.23 -76.15 18.41
N LEU A 158 1.97 -76.57 18.61
CA LEU A 158 0.82 -75.67 18.56
C LEU A 158 0.88 -74.64 19.70
N GLN A 159 1.30 -75.05 20.89
CA GLN A 159 1.45 -74.18 22.06
C GLN A 159 2.56 -73.15 21.87
N GLN A 160 3.69 -73.52 21.25
CA GLN A 160 4.73 -72.58 20.83
C GLN A 160 4.24 -71.60 19.76
N ARG A 161 3.43 -72.07 18.79
CA ARG A 161 2.81 -71.19 17.78
C ARG A 161 1.85 -70.19 18.40
N VAL A 162 1.02 -70.63 19.34
CA VAL A 162 0.13 -69.74 20.11
C VAL A 162 0.96 -68.70 20.86
N GLN A 163 2.05 -69.10 21.53
CA GLN A 163 2.91 -68.18 22.26
C GLN A 163 3.56 -67.10 21.36
N VAL A 164 4.01 -67.46 20.15
CA VAL A 164 4.53 -66.50 19.17
C VAL A 164 3.43 -65.54 18.73
N MET A 165 2.22 -66.04 18.49
CA MET A 165 1.08 -65.23 18.08
C MET A 165 0.68 -64.24 19.18
N GLU A 166 0.68 -64.65 20.46
CA GLU A 166 0.45 -63.77 21.62
C GLU A 166 1.50 -62.67 21.73
N ASN A 167 2.78 -62.98 21.48
CA ASN A 167 3.85 -62.00 21.48
C ASN A 167 3.70 -60.99 20.34
N ILE A 168 3.31 -61.44 19.15
CA ILE A 168 3.03 -60.56 17.99
C ILE A 168 1.84 -59.65 18.29
N ILE A 169 0.74 -60.20 18.84
CA ILE A 169 -0.45 -59.42 19.23
C ILE A 169 -0.06 -58.35 20.26
N SER A 170 0.76 -58.72 21.25
CA SER A 170 1.21 -57.79 22.30
C SER A 170 2.10 -56.68 21.73
N ALA A 171 3.00 -57.00 20.81
CA ALA A 171 3.84 -56.01 20.13
C ALA A 171 3.01 -55.10 19.21
N LEU A 172 2.05 -55.66 18.49
CA LEU A 172 1.16 -54.89 17.61
C LEU A 172 0.26 -53.95 18.41
N ASN A 173 -0.29 -54.41 19.54
CA ASN A 173 -1.08 -53.56 20.44
C ASN A 173 -0.25 -52.38 20.97
N ARG A 174 1.01 -52.58 21.34
CA ARG A 174 1.90 -51.48 21.74
C ARG A 174 2.14 -50.47 20.62
N GLU A 175 2.29 -50.93 19.38
CA GLU A 175 2.46 -50.00 18.25
C GLU A 175 1.15 -49.28 17.91
N VAL A 176 0.00 -49.95 18.04
CA VAL A 176 -1.34 -49.34 17.91
C VAL A 176 -1.54 -48.26 18.97
N GLU A 177 -1.22 -48.53 20.23
CA GLU A 177 -1.33 -47.53 21.32
C GLU A 177 -0.41 -46.32 21.07
N LYS A 178 0.82 -46.57 20.62
CA LYS A 178 1.79 -45.52 20.30
C LYS A 178 1.36 -44.65 19.10
N THR A 179 0.82 -45.28 18.05
CA THR A 179 0.30 -44.56 16.88
C THR A 179 -0.97 -43.79 17.25
N GLN A 180 -1.87 -44.36 18.05
CA GLN A 180 -3.05 -43.67 18.57
C GLN A 180 -2.68 -42.44 19.40
N PHE A 181 -1.68 -42.55 20.28
CA PHE A 181 -1.17 -41.41 21.03
C PHE A 181 -0.61 -40.32 20.11
N SER A 182 0.15 -40.72 19.08
CA SER A 182 0.72 -39.77 18.10
C SER A 182 -0.36 -39.05 17.29
N VAL A 183 -1.44 -39.74 16.90
CA VAL A 183 -2.59 -39.14 16.22
C VAL A 183 -3.25 -38.07 17.09
N VAL A 184 -3.49 -38.34 18.37
CA VAL A 184 -4.12 -37.37 19.28
C VAL A 184 -3.27 -36.10 19.45
N VAL A 185 -1.94 -36.24 19.48
CA VAL A 185 -1.03 -35.08 19.52
C VAL A 185 -1.12 -34.27 18.23
N LEU A 186 -1.10 -34.94 17.07
CA LEU A 186 -1.21 -34.29 15.75
C LEU A 186 -2.56 -33.59 15.57
N GLU A 187 -3.67 -34.19 16.01
CA GLU A 187 -4.99 -33.57 15.96
C GLU A 187 -5.06 -32.28 16.79
N ARG A 188 -4.40 -32.28 17.95
CA ARG A 188 -4.32 -31.08 18.80
C ARG A 188 -3.48 -29.99 18.15
N ASP A 189 -2.36 -30.35 17.52
CA ASP A 189 -1.49 -29.40 16.82
C ASP A 189 -2.14 -28.87 15.53
N ASP A 190 -2.87 -29.69 14.79
CA ASP A 190 -3.69 -29.26 13.65
C ASP A 190 -4.78 -28.28 14.09
N TYR A 191 -5.49 -28.58 15.17
CA TYR A 191 -6.48 -27.67 15.76
C TYR A 191 -5.86 -26.32 16.14
N ASN A 192 -4.71 -26.32 16.83
CA ASN A 192 -4.00 -25.08 17.18
C ASN A 192 -3.54 -24.30 15.93
N SER A 193 -3.08 -25.01 14.90
CA SER A 193 -2.64 -24.42 13.64
C SER A 193 -3.81 -23.77 12.90
N GLN A 194 -4.97 -24.43 12.85
CA GLN A 194 -6.18 -23.89 12.26
C GLN A 194 -6.67 -22.62 12.98
N GLN A 195 -6.62 -22.60 14.32
CA GLN A 195 -6.96 -21.40 15.10
C GLN A 195 -6.00 -20.24 14.81
N LEU A 196 -4.70 -20.52 14.70
CA LEU A 196 -3.70 -19.51 14.34
C LEU A 196 -3.93 -18.97 12.92
N ILE A 197 -4.21 -19.86 11.95
CA ILE A 197 -4.52 -19.47 10.57
C ILE A 197 -5.73 -18.54 10.56
N GLN A 198 -6.83 -18.93 11.21
CA GLN A 198 -8.05 -18.11 11.27
C GLN A 198 -7.80 -16.74 11.92
N HIS A 199 -6.98 -16.70 12.98
CA HIS A 199 -6.59 -15.44 13.62
C HIS A 199 -5.78 -14.55 12.67
N LEU A 200 -4.80 -15.13 11.96
CA LEU A 200 -3.97 -14.42 10.99
C LEU A 200 -4.78 -13.94 9.79
N GLU A 201 -5.72 -14.73 9.27
CA GLU A 201 -6.65 -14.33 8.22
C GLU A 201 -7.48 -13.11 8.64
N THR A 202 -8.00 -13.12 9.87
CA THR A 202 -8.72 -11.96 10.43
C THR A 202 -7.80 -10.74 10.52
N LYS A 203 -6.55 -10.90 10.96
CA LYS A 203 -5.57 -9.82 11.03
C LYS A 203 -5.19 -9.27 9.66
N VAL A 204 -5.06 -10.13 8.65
CA VAL A 204 -4.82 -9.72 7.25
C VAL A 204 -6.00 -8.91 6.72
N ALA A 205 -7.24 -9.36 6.95
CA ALA A 205 -8.43 -8.63 6.55
C ALA A 205 -8.54 -7.24 7.21
N GLU A 206 -8.29 -7.15 8.52
CA GLU A 206 -8.23 -5.87 9.24
C GLU A 206 -7.15 -4.94 8.67
N GLN A 207 -5.95 -5.47 8.41
CA GLN A 207 -4.86 -4.69 7.84
C GLN A 207 -5.19 -4.19 6.43
N GLN A 208 -5.81 -5.03 5.59
CA GLN A 208 -6.24 -4.68 4.25
C GLN A 208 -7.27 -3.53 4.28
N GLN A 209 -8.25 -3.59 5.18
CA GLN A 209 -9.23 -2.52 5.35
C GLN A 209 -8.57 -1.18 5.76
N ARG A 210 -7.61 -1.22 6.68
CA ARG A 210 -6.87 -0.01 7.08
C ARG A 210 -6.01 0.55 5.94
N LEU A 211 -5.43 -0.30 5.09
CA LEU A 211 -4.68 0.13 3.92
C LEU A 211 -5.58 0.88 2.94
N VAL A 212 -6.75 0.32 2.61
CA VAL A 212 -7.75 0.98 1.75
C VAL A 212 -8.15 2.35 2.32
N GLY A 213 -8.38 2.44 3.64
CA GLY A 213 -8.67 3.72 4.29
C GLY A 213 -7.53 4.74 4.18
N LYS A 214 -6.27 4.29 4.29
CA LYS A 214 -5.10 5.13 4.07
C LYS A 214 -4.95 5.56 2.62
N ASP A 215 -5.24 4.71 1.64
CA ASP A 215 -5.17 5.06 0.21
C ASP A 215 -6.16 6.17 -0.16
N ILE A 216 -7.37 6.13 0.42
CA ILE A 216 -8.35 7.20 0.28
C ILE A 216 -7.80 8.52 0.85
N HIS A 217 -7.20 8.48 2.05
CA HIS A 217 -6.58 9.67 2.65
C HIS A 217 -5.39 10.19 1.84
N ILE A 218 -4.52 9.32 1.33
CA ILE A 218 -3.39 9.70 0.49
C ILE A 218 -3.90 10.38 -0.78
N THR A 219 -4.93 9.83 -1.43
CA THR A 219 -5.53 10.43 -2.62
C THR A 219 -6.11 11.81 -2.33
N SER A 220 -6.79 11.97 -1.20
CA SER A 220 -7.32 13.28 -0.76
C SER A 220 -6.20 14.29 -0.46
N LEU A 221 -5.13 13.86 0.20
CA LEU A 221 -3.97 14.73 0.46
C LEU A 221 -3.24 15.10 -0.83
N GLN A 222 -3.08 14.18 -1.78
CA GLN A 222 -2.51 14.44 -3.09
C GLN A 222 -3.35 15.48 -3.86
N GLN A 223 -4.68 15.40 -3.79
CA GLN A 223 -5.57 16.42 -4.36
C GLN A 223 -5.39 17.78 -3.69
N CYS A 224 -5.32 17.84 -2.36
CA CYS A 224 -5.06 19.08 -1.61
C CYS A 224 -3.70 19.69 -1.96
N ILE A 225 -2.64 18.89 -2.02
CA ILE A 225 -1.29 19.34 -2.37
C ILE A 225 -1.25 19.86 -3.81
N SER A 226 -1.86 19.15 -4.75
CA SER A 226 -1.94 19.58 -6.15
C SER A 226 -2.70 20.91 -6.25
N ALA A 227 -3.81 21.05 -5.53
CA ALA A 227 -4.57 22.29 -5.48
C ALA A 227 -3.77 23.45 -4.85
N GLN A 228 -2.81 23.17 -3.95
CA GLN A 228 -1.92 24.16 -3.33
C GLN A 228 -0.75 24.57 -4.24
N GLN A 229 -0.22 23.66 -5.06
CA GLN A 229 0.89 23.95 -5.97
C GLN A 229 0.51 24.99 -7.03
N ASP A 230 -0.76 25.03 -7.43
CA ASP A 230 -1.27 25.96 -8.45
C ASP A 230 -1.72 27.32 -7.86
N VAL A 231 -1.55 27.55 -6.55
CA VAL A 231 -2.02 28.79 -5.91
C VAL A 231 -1.03 29.92 -6.14
N SER A 232 -1.47 30.94 -6.88
CA SER A 232 -0.76 32.21 -6.99
C SER A 232 -1.08 33.16 -5.83
N TYR A 233 -0.11 33.98 -5.46
CA TYR A 233 -0.20 35.02 -4.42
C TYR A 233 0.25 36.40 -4.90
N ASP A 234 0.37 36.63 -6.21
CA ASP A 234 0.81 37.91 -6.79
C ASP A 234 -0.29 38.62 -7.60
N GLY A 235 -1.54 38.13 -7.51
CA GLY A 235 -2.66 38.63 -8.30
C GLY A 235 -2.66 38.16 -9.76
N THR A 236 -1.70 37.34 -10.19
CA THR A 236 -1.66 36.76 -11.54
C THR A 236 -1.94 35.25 -11.48
N PHE A 237 -2.88 34.78 -12.28
CA PHE A 237 -3.19 33.35 -12.37
C PHE A 237 -3.31 32.90 -13.82
N LEU A 238 -2.70 31.76 -14.14
CA LEU A 238 -2.77 31.14 -15.47
C LEU A 238 -3.53 29.81 -15.37
N TRP A 239 -4.70 29.77 -15.98
CA TRP A 239 -5.55 28.59 -16.01
C TRP A 239 -5.32 27.79 -17.28
N ARG A 240 -4.76 26.59 -17.14
CA ARG A 240 -4.71 25.59 -18.21
C ARG A 240 -6.00 24.76 -18.22
N LEU A 241 -6.69 24.73 -19.35
CA LEU A 241 -7.88 23.89 -19.56
C LEU A 241 -7.60 22.90 -20.69
N CYS A 242 -7.50 21.61 -20.35
CA CYS A 242 -7.40 20.49 -21.31
C CYS A 242 -8.79 19.98 -21.72
N ASP A 243 -8.84 19.09 -22.70
CA ASP A 243 -10.05 18.39 -23.17
C ASP A 243 -11.18 19.35 -23.58
N VAL A 244 -10.80 20.47 -24.20
CA VAL A 244 -11.71 21.58 -24.54
C VAL A 244 -12.85 21.10 -25.43
N SER A 245 -12.59 20.17 -26.34
CA SER A 245 -13.60 19.56 -27.20
C SER A 245 -14.67 18.81 -26.41
N GLN A 246 -14.27 18.05 -25.39
CA GLN A 246 -15.22 17.36 -24.50
C GLN A 246 -16.00 18.38 -23.68
N ARG A 247 -15.32 19.32 -23.03
CA ARG A 247 -15.96 20.32 -22.16
C ARG A 247 -16.93 21.23 -22.92
N LEU A 248 -16.67 21.52 -24.20
CA LEU A 248 -17.60 22.24 -25.06
C LEU A 248 -18.88 21.43 -25.32
N ARG A 249 -18.77 20.12 -25.58
CA ARG A 249 -19.93 19.25 -25.76
C ARG A 249 -20.77 19.16 -24.48
N GLU A 250 -20.12 18.99 -23.33
CA GLU A 250 -20.79 18.95 -22.02
C GLU A 250 -21.50 20.27 -21.69
N ALA A 251 -20.90 21.41 -22.04
CA ALA A 251 -21.51 22.72 -21.88
C ALA A 251 -22.68 22.96 -22.84
N ALA A 252 -22.58 22.45 -24.09
CA ALA A 252 -23.64 22.54 -25.08
C ALA A 252 -24.83 21.63 -24.77
N SER A 253 -24.60 20.44 -24.22
CA SER A 253 -25.64 19.51 -23.78
C SER A 253 -26.29 19.90 -22.44
N GLY A 254 -25.69 20.85 -21.72
CA GLY A 254 -26.14 21.29 -20.40
C GLY A 254 -25.71 20.38 -19.24
N GLN A 255 -24.92 19.32 -19.50
CA GLN A 255 -24.38 18.45 -18.46
C GLN A 255 -23.46 19.21 -17.50
N LYS A 256 -22.62 20.11 -18.04
CA LYS A 256 -21.70 20.93 -17.24
C LYS A 256 -21.62 22.35 -17.80
N ILE A 257 -22.53 23.20 -17.34
CA ILE A 257 -22.74 24.55 -17.90
C ILE A 257 -21.56 25.49 -17.62
N SER A 258 -20.97 25.44 -16.42
CA SER A 258 -19.88 26.34 -16.00
C SER A 258 -18.80 25.62 -15.20
N GLN A 259 -17.61 26.20 -15.18
CA GLN A 259 -16.45 25.67 -14.46
C GLN A 259 -15.77 26.77 -13.66
N TYR A 260 -15.32 26.44 -12.45
CA TYR A 260 -14.51 27.33 -11.64
C TYR A 260 -13.04 26.99 -11.80
N SER A 261 -12.18 28.01 -11.82
CA SER A 261 -10.75 27.81 -11.66
C SER A 261 -10.39 27.46 -10.23
N SER A 262 -9.15 27.00 -10.01
CA SER A 262 -8.55 27.05 -8.68
C SER A 262 -8.57 28.48 -8.13
N ALA A 263 -8.65 28.59 -6.81
CA ALA A 263 -8.56 29.88 -6.15
C ALA A 263 -7.11 30.39 -6.18
N PHE A 264 -6.95 31.69 -6.34
CA PHE A 264 -5.69 32.39 -6.23
C PHE A 264 -5.87 33.67 -5.41
N TYR A 265 -4.76 34.29 -5.03
CA TYR A 265 -4.74 35.43 -4.13
C TYR A 265 -4.04 36.62 -4.76
N THR A 266 -4.50 37.81 -4.40
CA THR A 266 -3.88 39.07 -4.84
C THR A 266 -2.57 39.37 -4.13
N ALA A 267 -2.35 38.78 -2.95
CA ALA A 267 -1.17 38.88 -2.10
C ALA A 267 -1.14 37.67 -1.14
N ARG A 268 -0.02 37.43 -0.43
CA ARG A 268 0.06 36.36 0.59
C ARG A 268 -1.07 36.41 1.64
N TYR A 269 -1.47 37.63 2.01
CA TYR A 269 -2.55 37.92 2.94
C TYR A 269 -3.66 38.76 2.27
N GLY A 270 -3.83 38.57 0.95
CA GLY A 270 -4.72 39.36 0.10
C GLY A 270 -6.10 38.75 -0.10
N PHE A 271 -6.84 39.30 -1.07
CA PHE A 271 -8.16 38.82 -1.44
C PHE A 271 -8.07 37.43 -2.06
N LYS A 272 -8.99 36.53 -1.67
CA LYS A 272 -9.16 35.22 -2.30
C LYS A 272 -10.14 35.33 -3.46
N VAL A 273 -9.73 34.90 -4.64
CA VAL A 273 -10.50 35.09 -5.87
C VAL A 273 -10.39 33.86 -6.77
N CYS A 274 -11.34 33.70 -7.69
CA CYS A 274 -11.27 32.69 -8.75
C CYS A 274 -11.99 33.19 -10.01
N MET A 275 -11.90 32.40 -11.09
CA MET A 275 -12.65 32.65 -12.32
C MET A 275 -13.78 31.65 -12.48
N ARG A 276 -14.87 32.08 -13.12
CA ARG A 276 -15.95 31.23 -13.58
C ARG A 276 -16.07 31.32 -15.10
N LEU A 277 -15.95 30.18 -15.76
CA LEU A 277 -15.94 30.06 -17.22
C LEU A 277 -17.17 29.32 -17.72
N TYR A 278 -17.80 29.86 -18.76
CA TYR A 278 -18.86 29.24 -19.54
C TYR A 278 -18.38 29.09 -20.97
N LEU A 279 -17.99 27.86 -21.34
CA LEU A 279 -17.47 27.57 -22.68
C LEU A 279 -18.53 27.73 -23.77
N ASN A 280 -19.79 27.47 -23.46
CA ASN A 280 -20.94 27.68 -24.35
C ASN A 280 -21.73 28.97 -24.00
N GLY A 281 -21.09 29.91 -23.32
CA GLY A 281 -21.63 31.23 -23.02
C GLY A 281 -22.72 31.27 -21.94
N ASP A 282 -22.94 32.47 -21.42
CA ASP A 282 -23.97 32.81 -20.44
C ASP A 282 -24.65 34.14 -20.79
N GLY A 283 -25.89 34.32 -20.35
CA GLY A 283 -26.68 35.52 -20.62
C GLY A 283 -26.74 35.88 -22.11
N VAL A 284 -26.34 37.11 -22.45
CA VAL A 284 -26.32 37.62 -23.83
C VAL A 284 -25.32 36.90 -24.75
N GLY A 285 -24.33 36.20 -24.19
CA GLY A 285 -23.33 35.43 -24.94
C GLY A 285 -23.65 33.96 -25.13
N LYS A 286 -24.78 33.49 -24.57
CA LYS A 286 -25.16 32.07 -24.58
C LYS A 286 -25.20 31.50 -26.01
N GLY A 287 -24.50 30.39 -26.21
CA GLY A 287 -24.39 29.67 -27.49
C GLY A 287 -23.54 30.35 -28.57
N THR A 288 -23.03 31.57 -28.34
CA THR A 288 -22.32 32.35 -29.35
C THR A 288 -20.89 32.73 -28.95
N HIS A 289 -20.66 32.94 -27.65
CA HIS A 289 -19.39 33.37 -27.09
C HIS A 289 -18.98 32.46 -25.92
N ILE A 290 -17.69 32.44 -25.63
CA ILE A 290 -17.17 32.05 -24.32
C ILE A 290 -17.43 33.23 -23.38
N SER A 291 -18.02 32.96 -22.22
CA SER A 291 -18.23 33.97 -21.17
C SER A 291 -17.30 33.70 -20.00
N LEU A 292 -16.65 34.74 -19.50
CA LEU A 292 -15.64 34.65 -18.44
C LEU A 292 -15.93 35.67 -17.34
N PHE A 293 -15.98 35.21 -16.11
CA PHE A 293 -16.33 36.02 -14.95
C PHE A 293 -15.30 35.91 -13.85
N PHE A 294 -15.15 36.98 -13.10
CA PHE A 294 -14.37 37.08 -11.87
C PHE A 294 -15.27 36.81 -10.67
N VAL A 295 -14.73 36.12 -9.67
CA VAL A 295 -15.46 35.79 -8.44
C VAL A 295 -14.58 36.12 -7.24
N ILE A 296 -15.13 36.90 -6.32
CA ILE A 296 -14.55 37.09 -4.99
C ILE A 296 -15.03 35.96 -4.09
N MET A 297 -14.08 35.30 -3.44
CA MET A 297 -14.33 34.24 -2.48
C MET A 297 -14.06 34.75 -1.07
N LYS A 298 -14.71 34.13 -0.07
CA LYS A 298 -14.42 34.41 1.33
C LYS A 298 -12.99 34.00 1.68
N GLY A 299 -12.19 34.98 2.08
CA GLY A 299 -10.79 34.82 2.48
C GLY A 299 -10.59 34.85 3.99
N GLU A 300 -9.49 34.28 4.46
CA GLU A 300 -9.11 34.28 5.88
C GLU A 300 -8.81 35.70 6.40
N TYR A 301 -8.29 36.55 5.52
CA TYR A 301 -7.84 37.91 5.84
C TYR A 301 -8.86 38.99 5.49
N ASP A 302 -10.08 38.62 5.06
CA ASP A 302 -11.15 39.58 4.73
C ASP A 302 -11.42 40.66 5.81
N PRO A 303 -11.31 40.39 7.14
CA PRO A 303 -11.50 41.42 8.16
C PRO A 303 -10.50 42.58 8.12
N ILE A 304 -9.30 42.37 7.58
CA ILE A 304 -8.21 43.37 7.57
C ILE A 304 -8.00 43.99 6.18
N LEU A 305 -8.78 43.57 5.18
CA LEU A 305 -8.68 44.05 3.81
C LEU A 305 -9.63 45.23 3.54
N PRO A 306 -9.27 46.17 2.63
CA PRO A 306 -10.11 47.31 2.29
C PRO A 306 -11.29 46.90 1.40
N TRP A 307 -12.52 47.15 1.85
CA TRP A 307 -13.75 46.89 1.08
C TRP A 307 -14.42 48.19 0.63
N PRO A 308 -15.16 48.19 -0.50
CA PRO A 308 -15.29 47.09 -1.47
C PRO A 308 -14.01 46.88 -2.32
N PHE A 309 -13.90 45.70 -2.94
CA PHE A 309 -12.81 45.35 -3.85
C PHE A 309 -12.79 46.30 -5.05
N ARG A 310 -11.62 46.87 -5.35
CA ARG A 310 -11.47 48.00 -6.29
C ARG A 310 -10.37 47.84 -7.34
N TYR A 311 -9.64 46.74 -7.29
CA TYR A 311 -8.51 46.52 -8.20
C TYR A 311 -8.99 46.20 -9.61
N LYS A 312 -8.27 46.73 -10.62
CA LYS A 312 -8.57 46.43 -12.03
C LYS A 312 -8.31 44.96 -12.29
N VAL A 313 -9.26 44.30 -12.94
CA VAL A 313 -9.14 42.89 -13.36
C VAL A 313 -8.96 42.85 -14.86
N THR A 314 -7.96 42.11 -15.34
CA THR A 314 -7.68 41.91 -16.76
C THR A 314 -7.63 40.42 -17.08
N PHE A 315 -8.44 40.00 -18.04
CA PHE A 315 -8.45 38.65 -18.59
C PHE A 315 -7.69 38.58 -19.90
N PHE A 316 -7.05 37.44 -20.14
CA PHE A 316 -6.39 37.12 -21.39
C PHE A 316 -6.79 35.72 -21.85
N LEU A 317 -7.16 35.57 -23.13
CA LEU A 317 -7.10 34.28 -23.81
C LEU A 317 -5.78 34.24 -24.58
N ILE A 318 -4.91 33.30 -24.18
CA ILE A 318 -3.54 33.24 -24.71
C ILE A 318 -3.57 32.60 -26.09
N ASP A 319 -3.01 33.31 -27.08
CA ASP A 319 -2.58 32.72 -28.34
C ASP A 319 -1.25 32.01 -28.11
N GLN A 320 -1.24 30.70 -28.24
CA GLN A 320 -0.07 29.85 -27.95
C GLN A 320 1.07 30.04 -28.97
N ASN A 321 0.82 30.72 -30.09
CA ASN A 321 1.86 31.17 -31.02
C ASN A 321 2.41 32.57 -30.67
N GLN A 322 2.01 33.14 -29.53
CA GLN A 322 2.47 34.44 -29.03
C GLN A 322 2.27 35.60 -30.03
N ARG A 323 1.22 35.52 -30.86
CA ARG A 323 0.89 36.56 -31.85
C ARG A 323 0.09 37.69 -31.23
N GLU A 324 -1.16 37.41 -30.90
CA GLU A 324 -2.08 38.39 -30.35
C GLU A 324 -2.97 37.69 -29.33
N HIS A 325 -2.93 38.12 -28.08
CA HIS A 325 -3.83 37.62 -27.05
C HIS A 325 -5.15 38.39 -27.11
N VAL A 326 -6.26 37.73 -26.81
CA VAL A 326 -7.53 38.44 -26.59
C VAL A 326 -7.49 38.99 -25.19
N ILE A 327 -7.72 40.29 -25.03
CA ILE A 327 -7.62 41.00 -23.75
C ILE A 327 -8.96 41.69 -23.49
N ASP A 328 -9.50 41.49 -22.29
CA ASP A 328 -10.63 42.27 -21.80
C ASP A 328 -10.37 42.65 -20.34
N ALA A 329 -10.75 43.86 -19.95
CA ALA A 329 -10.47 44.37 -18.62
C ALA A 329 -11.63 45.19 -18.11
N PHE A 330 -11.88 45.09 -16.81
CA PHE A 330 -12.89 45.90 -16.15
C PHE A 330 -12.37 46.45 -14.81
N ARG A 331 -12.97 47.56 -14.40
CA ARG A 331 -12.84 48.06 -13.03
C ARG A 331 -14.13 47.71 -12.27
N PRO A 332 -14.02 47.15 -11.06
CA PRO A 332 -15.18 46.82 -10.23
C PRO A 332 -16.13 48.00 -10.05
N ASP A 333 -17.43 47.76 -10.21
CA ASP A 333 -18.47 48.71 -9.81
C ASP A 333 -18.67 48.61 -8.29
N LEU A 334 -18.27 49.63 -7.56
CA LEU A 334 -18.30 49.64 -6.09
C LEU A 334 -19.73 49.55 -5.51
N SER A 335 -20.75 49.86 -6.31
CA SER A 335 -22.15 49.72 -5.92
C SER A 335 -22.65 48.28 -6.01
N SER A 336 -21.98 47.43 -6.79
CA SER A 336 -22.36 46.03 -6.98
C SER A 336 -21.97 45.15 -5.80
N ALA A 337 -22.93 44.36 -5.31
CA ALA A 337 -22.72 43.38 -4.25
C ALA A 337 -21.66 42.33 -4.61
N SER A 338 -21.35 42.13 -5.90
CA SER A 338 -20.30 41.22 -6.37
C SER A 338 -18.92 41.55 -5.78
N PHE A 339 -18.68 42.83 -5.47
CA PHE A 339 -17.39 43.34 -5.00
C PHE A 339 -17.39 43.75 -3.52
N HIS A 340 -18.49 43.53 -2.82
CA HIS A 340 -18.58 43.74 -1.37
C HIS A 340 -17.92 42.58 -0.62
N ARG A 341 -17.72 42.77 0.68
CA ARG A 341 -17.15 41.74 1.54
C ARG A 341 -18.02 40.46 1.52
N PRO A 342 -17.45 39.28 1.19
CA PRO A 342 -18.21 38.04 1.13
C PRO A 342 -18.87 37.69 2.46
N THR A 343 -20.16 37.36 2.40
CA THR A 343 -20.93 36.78 3.51
C THR A 343 -21.05 35.26 3.36
N SER A 344 -21.14 34.77 2.12
CA SER A 344 -21.06 33.36 1.70
C SER A 344 -19.66 33.00 1.18
N ASP A 345 -19.44 31.72 0.82
CA ASP A 345 -18.16 31.24 0.29
C ASP A 345 -17.72 31.95 -0.99
N MET A 346 -18.69 32.35 -1.83
CA MET A 346 -18.49 33.08 -3.08
C MET A 346 -19.55 34.17 -3.23
N ASN A 347 -19.15 35.31 -3.78
CA ASN A 347 -20.06 36.34 -4.27
C ASN A 347 -20.63 35.98 -5.65
N VAL A 348 -21.61 36.77 -6.10
CA VAL A 348 -22.09 36.72 -7.49
C VAL A 348 -20.95 37.08 -8.44
N ALA A 349 -20.79 36.29 -9.50
CA ALA A 349 -19.74 36.48 -10.48
C ALA A 349 -19.98 37.73 -11.33
N SER A 350 -18.93 38.47 -11.68
CA SER A 350 -18.99 39.67 -12.53
C SER A 350 -17.86 39.66 -13.55
N GLY A 351 -18.13 40.08 -14.79
CA GLY A 351 -17.14 40.00 -15.86
C GLY A 351 -17.76 40.13 -17.26
N CYS A 352 -17.25 39.33 -18.20
CA CYS A 352 -17.38 39.57 -19.63
C CYS A 352 -18.24 38.47 -20.29
N PRO A 353 -19.56 38.68 -20.49
CA PRO A 353 -20.43 37.68 -21.11
C PRO A 353 -20.08 37.44 -22.59
N LEU A 354 -19.49 38.42 -23.27
CA LEU A 354 -19.08 38.34 -24.68
C LEU A 354 -17.56 38.28 -24.85
N PHE A 355 -16.85 37.63 -23.92
CA PHE A 355 -15.38 37.65 -23.86
C PHE A 355 -14.70 37.18 -25.15
N PHE A 356 -15.17 36.09 -25.75
CA PHE A 356 -14.58 35.60 -27.00
C PHE A 356 -15.58 34.86 -27.91
N PRO A 357 -15.71 35.20 -29.20
CA PRO A 357 -16.63 34.52 -30.12
C PRO A 357 -16.24 33.04 -30.32
N LEU A 358 -17.19 32.13 -30.08
CA LEU A 358 -16.91 30.69 -30.11
C LEU A 358 -16.45 30.22 -31.50
N GLY A 359 -17.00 30.80 -32.57
CA GLY A 359 -16.61 30.49 -33.95
C GLY A 359 -15.15 30.83 -34.30
N LYS A 360 -14.47 31.67 -33.50
CA LYS A 360 -13.06 32.03 -33.69
C LYS A 360 -12.10 31.11 -32.94
N LEU A 361 -12.58 30.23 -32.05
CA LEU A 361 -11.73 29.41 -31.18
C LEU A 361 -10.82 28.45 -31.93
N ARG A 362 -11.31 27.91 -33.05
CA ARG A 362 -10.58 27.00 -33.94
C ARG A 362 -10.13 27.69 -35.24
N SER A 363 -10.07 29.02 -35.26
CA SER A 363 -9.62 29.75 -36.44
C SER A 363 -8.15 29.40 -36.72
N PRO A 364 -7.77 29.07 -37.97
CA PRO A 364 -6.37 28.74 -38.30
C PRO A 364 -5.41 29.94 -38.19
N LYS A 365 -5.94 31.17 -38.05
CA LYS A 365 -5.13 32.38 -37.93
C LYS A 365 -4.41 32.51 -36.58
N HIS A 366 -4.98 31.93 -35.52
CA HIS A 366 -4.52 32.04 -34.14
C HIS A 366 -4.49 30.67 -33.47
N ALA A 367 -3.58 30.47 -32.51
CA ALA A 367 -3.50 29.24 -31.74
C ALA A 367 -4.10 29.40 -30.34
N TYR A 368 -5.34 29.89 -30.26
CA TYR A 368 -6.05 30.00 -28.98
C TYR A 368 -6.34 28.62 -28.37
N CYS A 369 -6.78 27.67 -29.20
CA CYS A 369 -6.93 26.26 -28.84
C CYS A 369 -5.95 25.42 -29.67
N LYS A 370 -5.00 24.78 -29.00
CA LYS A 370 -3.98 23.89 -29.58
C LYS A 370 -3.88 22.66 -28.71
N ASP A 371 -3.75 21.48 -29.32
CA ASP A 371 -3.68 20.19 -28.63
C ASP A 371 -4.84 20.00 -27.61
N ASP A 372 -6.04 20.36 -28.06
CA ASP A 372 -7.29 20.41 -27.28
C ASP A 372 -7.20 21.16 -25.94
N THR A 373 -6.30 22.15 -25.88
CA THR A 373 -5.99 22.91 -24.67
C THR A 373 -6.10 24.42 -24.93
N ILE A 374 -6.70 25.14 -23.98
CA ILE A 374 -6.69 26.61 -23.93
C ILE A 374 -6.03 27.10 -22.64
N TYR A 375 -5.49 28.32 -22.68
CA TYR A 375 -4.91 28.99 -21.53
C TYR A 375 -5.60 30.34 -21.30
N ILE A 376 -6.14 30.53 -20.09
CA ILE A 376 -6.79 31.77 -19.68
C ILE A 376 -5.97 32.39 -18.56
N LYS A 377 -5.49 33.62 -18.75
CA LYS A 377 -4.77 34.36 -17.70
C LYS A 377 -5.70 35.39 -17.08
N CYS A 378 -5.62 35.55 -15.76
CA CYS A 378 -6.21 36.66 -15.03
C CYS A 378 -5.10 37.44 -14.33
N VAL A 379 -5.19 38.76 -14.37
CA VAL A 379 -4.29 39.67 -13.66
C VAL A 379 -5.14 40.66 -12.88
N VAL A 380 -4.91 40.71 -11.57
CA VAL A 380 -5.47 41.71 -10.67
C VAL A 380 -4.38 42.75 -10.39
N ASP A 381 -4.62 43.98 -10.85
CA ASP A 381 -3.67 45.07 -10.70
C ASP A 381 -3.72 45.62 -9.27
N THR A 382 -2.76 45.20 -8.45
CA THR A 382 -2.58 45.65 -7.05
C THR A 382 -1.58 46.80 -6.93
N SER A 383 -1.01 47.28 -8.04
CA SER A 383 -0.11 48.44 -8.02
C SER A 383 -0.92 49.70 -7.72
N THR A 384 -0.70 50.25 -6.51
CA THR A 384 -1.30 51.50 -6.04
C THR A 384 -0.66 52.73 -6.65
#